data_AF-A0A519M9J1-F1
#
_entry.id   AF-A0A519M9J1-F1
#
_cell.length_a   1.000
_cell.length_b   1.000
_cell.length_c   1.000
_cell.angle_alpha   90.00
_cell.angle_beta   90.00
_cell.angle_gamma   90.00
#
_symmetry.space_group_name_H-M   'P 1'
#
loop_
_entity.id
_entity.type
_entity.pdbx_description
1 polymer ?
#
loop_
_entity_poly.entity_id
_entity_poly.type
_entity_poly.pdbx_seq_one_letter_code
_entity_poly.pdbx_strand_id
1 'polypeptide(L)'
;MAPDQPPVSAPPQTKYLTTYDLKERDWTVTMIAELLPQHDASRAAYIRLPGNAPVKLYLRARVEEAEGSDEFLIGQERATKAKARRGSAARTAQHEALLKKCVQAFRPPYTWPERWCQRSDWQLS
;
A
#
# COMPACT_ATOMS: atom_id res chain seq x y z
N MET A 1 -39.20 1.18 27.26
CA MET A 1 -38.02 1.90 27.78
C MET A 1 -36.84 0.94 27.70
N ALA A 2 -35.91 1.16 26.79
CA ALA A 2 -34.70 0.34 26.67
C ALA A 2 -33.64 0.89 27.64
N PRO A 3 -32.91 0.04 28.40
CA PRO A 3 -31.87 0.52 29.29
C PRO A 3 -30.65 0.99 28.50
N ASP A 4 -30.19 2.20 28.84
CA ASP A 4 -28.94 2.83 28.41
C ASP A 4 -27.76 1.88 28.67
N GLN A 5 -27.11 1.43 27.59
CA GLN A 5 -25.80 0.78 27.69
C GLN A 5 -24.74 1.85 28.01
N PRO A 6 -23.95 1.70 29.08
CA PRO A 6 -22.84 2.62 29.33
C PRO A 6 -21.81 2.51 28.19
N PRO A 7 -21.18 3.63 27.76
CA PRO A 7 -20.23 3.60 26.67
C PRO A 7 -19.04 2.71 27.04
N VAL A 8 -18.72 1.80 26.12
CA VAL A 8 -17.61 0.85 26.18
C VAL A 8 -16.35 1.59 26.64
N SER A 9 -15.79 1.16 27.77
CA SER A 9 -14.64 1.78 28.41
C SER A 9 -13.53 2.05 27.41
N ALA A 10 -13.22 3.33 27.20
CA ALA A 10 -12.05 3.72 26.43
C ALA A 10 -10.80 3.03 27.02
N PRO A 11 -9.91 2.48 26.18
CA PRO A 11 -8.68 1.85 26.68
C PRO A 11 -7.90 2.86 27.54
N PRO A 12 -7.16 2.38 28.56
CA PRO A 12 -6.40 3.26 29.44
C PRO A 12 -5.56 4.21 28.57
N GLN A 13 -5.74 5.52 28.79
CA GLN A 13 -5.05 6.54 28.03
C GLN A 13 -3.56 6.47 28.36
N THR A 14 -2.82 5.62 27.65
CA THR A 14 -1.37 5.55 27.77
C THR A 14 -0.79 6.85 27.28
N LYS A 15 0.06 7.46 28.12
CA LYS A 15 0.76 8.72 27.83
C LYS A 15 1.54 8.70 26.51
N TYR A 16 1.94 7.51 26.08
CA TYR A 16 2.68 7.27 24.85
C TYR A 16 1.89 6.42 23.86
N LEU A 17 2.14 6.69 22.58
CA LEU A 17 1.68 5.94 21.42
C LEU A 17 2.88 5.25 20.76
N THR A 18 2.70 4.00 20.37
CA THR A 18 3.69 3.27 19.57
C THR A 18 3.58 3.64 18.10
N THR A 19 4.59 3.28 17.30
CA THR A 19 4.49 3.38 15.83
C THR A 19 3.33 2.57 15.24
N TYR A 20 2.87 1.53 15.93
CA TYR A 20 1.68 0.78 15.54
C TYR A 20 0.42 1.62 15.76
N ASP A 21 0.27 2.23 16.94
CA ASP A 21 -0.89 3.08 17.26
C ASP A 21 -0.99 4.30 16.34
N LEU A 22 0.14 4.86 15.93
CA LEU A 22 0.17 5.95 14.94
C LEU A 22 -0.38 5.47 13.59
N LYS A 23 0.01 4.28 13.13
CA LYS A 23 -0.48 3.72 11.86
C LYS A 23 -1.98 3.42 11.87
N GLU A 24 -2.52 2.98 13.02
CA GLU A 24 -3.96 2.81 13.20
C GLU A 24 -4.73 4.15 13.10
N ARG A 25 -4.04 5.27 13.33
CA ARG A 25 -4.56 6.64 13.17
C ARG A 25 -4.19 7.27 11.82
N ASP A 26 -4.01 6.44 10.78
CA ASP A 26 -3.66 6.85 9.42
C ASP A 26 -2.32 7.60 9.26
N TRP A 27 -1.43 7.54 10.25
CA TRP A 27 -0.09 8.08 10.08
C TRP A 27 0.73 7.23 9.10
N THR A 28 1.31 7.90 8.11
CA THR A 28 2.30 7.28 7.21
C THR A 28 3.71 7.40 7.77
N VAL A 29 4.60 6.50 7.33
CA VAL A 29 6.02 6.52 7.76
C VAL A 29 6.70 7.85 7.42
N THR A 30 6.34 8.46 6.29
CA THR A 30 6.85 9.78 5.88
C THR A 30 6.34 10.88 6.81
N MET A 31 5.05 10.88 7.16
CA MET A 31 4.50 11.86 8.11
C MET A 31 5.15 11.74 9.49
N ILE A 32 5.40 10.51 9.96
CA ILE A 32 6.12 10.30 11.22
C ILE A 32 7.54 10.87 11.12
N ALA A 33 8.25 10.66 10.00
CA ALA A 33 9.61 11.19 9.82
C ALA A 33 9.66 12.72 9.74
N GLU A 34 8.67 13.35 9.10
CA GLU A 34 8.62 14.80 8.89
C GLU A 34 8.09 15.57 10.11
N LEU A 35 6.97 15.12 10.68
CA LEU A 35 6.28 15.82 11.78
C LEU A 35 6.77 15.36 13.17
N LEU A 36 7.22 14.11 13.28
CA LEU A 36 7.66 13.50 14.54
C LEU A 36 9.08 12.88 14.41
N PRO A 37 10.10 13.67 14.02
CA PRO A 37 11.43 13.12 13.74
C PRO A 37 12.08 12.47 14.97
N GLN A 38 11.92 13.09 16.14
CA GLN A 38 12.41 12.58 17.41
C GLN A 38 11.33 11.81 18.15
N HIS A 39 11.68 10.63 18.69
CA HIS A 39 10.84 9.86 19.60
C HIS A 39 11.12 10.27 21.05
N ASP A 40 10.11 10.20 21.90
CA ASP A 40 10.18 10.69 23.28
C ASP A 40 10.67 9.60 24.25
N ALA A 41 10.36 8.35 23.94
CA ALA A 41 10.81 7.20 24.72
C ALA A 41 11.00 5.97 23.84
N SER A 42 11.63 4.95 24.39
CA SER A 42 11.74 3.65 23.75
C SER A 42 11.39 2.54 24.73
N ARG A 43 10.83 1.45 24.21
CA ARG A 43 10.46 0.27 24.97
C ARG A 43 11.12 -0.96 24.37
N ALA A 44 11.64 -1.85 25.21
CA ALA A 44 12.17 -3.13 24.75
C ALA A 44 11.09 -3.92 23.99
N ALA A 45 11.46 -4.51 22.86
CA ALA A 45 10.55 -5.37 22.10
C ALA A 45 10.10 -6.55 22.97
N TYR A 46 8.82 -6.93 22.86
CA TYR A 46 8.24 -8.05 23.60
C TYR A 46 8.95 -9.38 23.28
N ILE A 47 9.40 -9.51 22.03
CA ILE A 47 10.18 -10.66 21.56
C ILE A 47 11.65 -10.26 21.56
N ARG A 48 12.44 -10.88 22.44
CA ARG A 48 13.89 -10.71 22.50
C ARG A 48 14.56 -11.61 21.47
N LEU A 49 14.37 -11.31 20.18
CA LEU A 49 15.17 -11.89 19.10
C LEU A 49 16.44 -11.05 18.90
N PRO A 50 17.59 -11.68 18.60
CA PRO A 50 18.80 -10.93 18.28
C PRO A 50 18.56 -10.03 17.06
N GLY A 51 18.82 -8.73 17.20
CA GLY A 51 18.62 -7.74 16.15
C GLY A 51 17.31 -6.94 16.23
N ASN A 52 16.42 -7.23 17.18
CA ASN A 52 15.20 -6.42 17.35
C ASN A 52 15.52 -5.05 17.95
N ALA A 53 15.24 -3.99 17.19
CA ALA A 53 15.32 -2.62 17.68
C ALA A 53 14.22 -2.34 18.74
N PRO A 54 14.49 -1.46 19.73
CA PRO A 54 13.46 -0.98 20.65
C PRO A 54 12.27 -0.35 19.91
N VAL A 55 11.07 -0.55 20.45
CA VAL A 55 9.84 0.08 19.98
C VAL A 55 9.90 1.57 20.30
N LYS A 56 9.76 2.42 19.28
CA LYS A 56 9.70 3.88 19.44
C LYS A 56 8.36 4.30 20.03
N LEU A 57 8.41 5.20 20.99
CA LEU A 57 7.25 5.76 21.68
C LEU A 57 7.17 7.28 21.45
N TYR A 58 5.97 7.75 21.16
CA TYR A 58 5.64 9.15 20.89
C TYR A 58 4.65 9.64 21.92
N LEU A 59 4.87 10.82 22.47
CA LEU A 59 4.00 11.39 23.49
C LEU A 59 2.67 11.78 22.85
N ARG A 60 1.56 11.32 23.44
CA ARG A 60 0.22 11.51 22.87
C ARG A 60 -0.10 12.98 22.58
N ALA A 61 0.16 13.88 23.54
CA ALA A 61 -0.14 15.31 23.36
C ALA A 61 0.59 15.93 22.15
N ARG A 62 1.83 15.50 21.86
CA ARG A 62 2.59 15.99 20.69
C ARG A 62 2.03 15.44 19.39
N VAL A 63 1.56 14.20 19.41
CA VAL A 63 0.86 13.59 18.26
C VAL A 63 -0.45 14.34 18.00
N GLU A 64 -1.23 14.63 19.04
CA GLU A 64 -2.49 15.38 18.93
C GLU A 64 -2.28 16.82 18.45
N GLU A 65 -1.21 17.49 18.91
CA GLU A 65 -0.81 18.80 18.40
C GLU A 65 -0.46 18.75 16.92
N ALA A 66 0.31 17.75 16.49
CA ALA A 66 0.63 17.55 15.08
C ALA A 66 -0.61 17.18 14.24
N GLU A 67 -1.54 16.40 14.79
CA GLU A 67 -2.80 16.06 14.11
C GLU A 67 -3.68 17.29 13.85
N GLY A 68 -3.56 18.33 14.68
CA GLY A 68 -4.23 19.61 14.49
C GLY A 68 -3.56 20.55 13.47
N SER A 69 -2.40 20.18 12.94
CA SER A 69 -1.62 21.04 12.04
C SER A 69 -2.04 20.88 10.57
N ASP A 70 -1.91 21.95 9.79
CA ASP A 70 -2.21 21.94 8.36
C ASP A 70 -1.29 20.97 7.60
N GLU A 71 -0.05 20.82 8.03
CA GLU A 71 0.91 19.88 7.44
C GLU A 71 0.43 18.43 7.55
N PHE A 72 -0.25 18.07 8.64
CA PHE A 72 -0.82 16.75 8.81
C PHE A 72 -2.00 16.50 7.86
N LEU A 73 -2.89 17.48 7.70
CA LEU A 73 -4.00 17.40 6.75
C LEU A 73 -3.50 17.28 5.29
N ILE A 74 -2.49 18.08 4.93
CA ILE A 74 -1.83 17.99 3.62
C ILE A 74 -1.16 16.63 3.45
N GLY A 75 -0.49 16.13 4.49
CA GLY A 75 0.15 14.81 4.53
C GLY A 75 -0.84 13.68 4.27
N GLN A 76 -2.00 13.69 4.94
CA GLN A 76 -3.07 12.71 4.72
C GLN A 76 -3.62 12.78 3.29
N GLU A 77 -3.89 13.97 2.77
CA GLU A 77 -4.40 14.11 1.40
C GLU A 77 -3.38 13.60 0.37
N ARG A 78 -2.08 13.86 0.58
CA ARG A 78 -1.02 13.31 -0.25
C ARG A 78 -0.94 11.79 -0.15
N ALA A 79 -1.06 11.24 1.05
CA ALA A 79 -1.04 9.79 1.28
C ALA A 79 -2.21 9.08 0.58
N THR A 80 -3.42 9.63 0.68
CA THR A 80 -4.62 9.08 0.01
C THR A 80 -4.49 9.15 -1.51
N LYS A 81 -4.04 10.29 -2.06
CA LYS A 81 -3.73 10.44 -3.50
C LYS A 81 -2.68 9.42 -3.96
N ALA A 82 -1.61 9.22 -3.18
CA ALA A 82 -0.56 8.25 -3.51
C ALA A 82 -1.09 6.80 -3.50
N LYS A 83 -1.94 6.44 -2.52
CA LYS A 83 -2.59 5.13 -2.44
C LYS A 83 -3.50 4.88 -3.65
N ALA A 84 -4.28 5.90 -4.05
CA ALA A 84 -5.14 5.82 -5.24
C ALA A 84 -4.33 5.61 -6.53
N ARG A 85 -3.23 6.36 -6.71
CA ARG A 85 -2.33 6.21 -7.87
C ARG A 85 -1.74 4.81 -7.96
N ARG A 86 -1.28 4.24 -6.84
CA ARG A 86 -0.74 2.86 -6.81
C ARG A 86 -1.78 1.82 -7.19
N GLY A 87 -3.02 1.97 -6.73
CA GLY A 87 -4.11 1.07 -7.11
C GLY A 87 -4.42 1.11 -8.62
N SER A 88 -4.36 2.28 -9.24
CA SER A 88 -4.53 2.44 -10.69
C SER A 88 -3.38 1.80 -11.47
N ALA A 89 -2.13 2.11 -11.10
CA ALA A 89 -0.94 1.56 -11.76
C ALA A 89 -0.87 0.03 -11.69
N ALA A 90 -1.22 -0.56 -10.54
CA ALA A 90 -1.26 -2.01 -10.38
C ALA A 90 -2.29 -2.67 -11.31
N ARG A 91 -3.46 -2.05 -11.52
CA ARG A 91 -4.47 -2.56 -12.47
C ARG A 91 -3.99 -2.48 -13.91
N THR A 92 -3.35 -1.38 -14.30
CA THR A 92 -2.78 -1.25 -15.65
C THR A 92 -1.70 -2.30 -15.90
N ALA A 93 -0.79 -2.51 -14.94
CA ALA A 93 0.26 -3.53 -15.05
C ALA A 93 -0.32 -4.95 -15.14
N GLN A 94 -1.36 -5.25 -14.35
CA GLN A 94 -2.07 -6.53 -14.43
C GLN A 94 -2.74 -6.72 -15.79
N HIS A 95 -3.40 -5.67 -16.31
CA HIS A 95 -4.06 -5.70 -17.61
C HIS A 95 -3.06 -5.90 -18.76
N GLU A 96 -1.94 -5.18 -18.73
CA GLU A 96 -0.85 -5.33 -19.71
C GLU A 96 -0.27 -6.74 -19.70
N ALA A 97 -0.02 -7.31 -18.51
CA ALA A 97 0.47 -8.67 -18.38
C ALA A 97 -0.53 -9.70 -18.94
N LEU A 98 -1.84 -9.49 -18.76
CA LEU A 98 -2.88 -10.33 -19.34
C LEU A 98 -2.91 -10.23 -20.88
N LEU A 99 -2.89 -9.02 -21.43
CA LEU A 99 -2.85 -8.81 -22.88
C LEU A 99 -1.64 -9.50 -23.51
N LYS A 100 -0.45 -9.36 -22.90
CA LYS A 100 0.78 -10.00 -23.37
C LYS A 100 0.65 -11.52 -23.42
N LYS A 101 0.04 -12.13 -22.39
CA LYS A 101 -0.24 -13.58 -22.38
C LYS A 101 -1.20 -13.99 -23.50
N CYS A 102 -2.30 -13.25 -23.69
CA CYS A 102 -3.26 -13.54 -24.76
C CYS A 102 -2.62 -13.48 -26.15
N VAL A 103 -1.81 -12.44 -26.41
CA VAL A 103 -1.08 -12.31 -27.68
C VAL A 103 -0.10 -13.46 -27.89
N GLN A 104 0.63 -13.86 -26.85
CA GLN A 104 1.57 -14.99 -26.94
C GLN A 104 0.87 -16.33 -27.19
N ALA A 105 -0.31 -16.54 -26.60
CA ALA A 105 -1.11 -17.74 -26.75
C ALA A 105 -1.88 -17.80 -28.08
N PHE A 106 -2.08 -16.65 -28.74
CA PHE A 106 -2.83 -16.59 -29.98
C PHE A 106 -2.08 -17.30 -31.13
N ARG A 107 -2.71 -18.34 -31.68
CA ARG A 107 -2.28 -19.03 -32.89
C ARG A 107 -3.46 -19.03 -33.86
N PRO A 108 -3.42 -18.19 -34.92
CA PRO A 108 -4.49 -18.20 -35.91
C PRO A 108 -4.46 -19.53 -36.67
N PRO A 109 -5.59 -20.25 -36.79
CA PRO A 109 -5.70 -21.35 -37.71
C PRO A 109 -5.67 -20.78 -39.13
N TYR A 110 -4.54 -20.93 -39.82
CA TYR A 110 -4.43 -20.55 -41.22
C TYR A 110 -4.75 -21.77 -42.08
N THR A 111 -5.89 -21.75 -42.76
CA THR A 111 -6.24 -22.76 -43.76
C THR A 111 -5.88 -22.21 -45.14
N TRP A 112 -4.83 -22.73 -45.74
CA TRP A 112 -4.51 -22.44 -47.14
C TRP A 112 -5.57 -23.10 -48.04
N PRO A 113 -6.20 -22.36 -48.96
CA PRO A 113 -7.00 -22.98 -50.00
C PRO A 113 -6.08 -23.82 -50.89
N GLU A 114 -6.39 -25.11 -51.09
CA GLU A 114 -5.57 -26.09 -51.85
C GLU A 114 -5.07 -25.58 -53.21
N ARG A 115 -5.83 -24.67 -53.84
CA ARG A 115 -5.48 -24.03 -55.12
C ARG A 115 -4.18 -23.20 -55.11
N TRP A 116 -3.59 -22.90 -53.94
CA TRP A 116 -2.31 -22.17 -53.82
C TRP A 116 -1.09 -23.08 -53.60
N CYS A 117 -1.28 -24.36 -53.25
CA CYS A 117 -0.17 -25.30 -53.01
C CYS A 117 0.30 -26.04 -54.29
N GLN A 118 -0.33 -25.80 -55.45
CA GLN A 118 -0.05 -26.54 -56.69
C GLN A 118 0.91 -25.85 -57.68
N ARG A 119 1.65 -24.80 -57.29
CA ARG A 119 2.71 -24.23 -58.13
C ARG A 119 4.06 -24.29 -57.43
N SER A 120 4.66 -25.47 -57.48
CA SER A 120 6.09 -25.69 -57.23
C SER A 120 6.87 -25.79 -58.54
N ASP A 121 6.57 -24.93 -59.52
CA ASP A 121 7.39 -24.76 -60.72
C ASP A 121 8.21 -23.47 -60.58
N TRP A 122 9.12 -23.44 -59.61
CA TRP A 122 10.24 -22.51 -59.64
C TRP A 122 11.44 -23.26 -60.22
N GLN A 123 11.39 -23.53 -61.53
CA GLN A 123 12.61 -23.87 -62.28
C GLN A 123 13.49 -22.62 -62.31
N LEU A 124 14.52 -22.60 -61.47
CA LEU A 124 15.65 -21.69 -61.67
C LEU A 124 16.46 -22.21 -62.87
N SER A 125 16.44 -21.47 -63.98
CA SER A 125 17.47 -21.53 -65.03
C SER A 125 18.56 -20.50 -64.75
#